data_AF-A0A075UVA9-F1
#
_entry.id   AF-A0A075UVA9-F1
#
_cell.length_a   1.000
_cell.length_b   1.000
_cell.length_c   1.000
_cell.angle_alpha   90.00
_cell.angle_beta   90.00
_cell.angle_gamma   90.00
#
_symmetry.space_group_name_H-M   'P 1'
#
loop_
_entity.id
_entity.type
_entity.pdbx_description
1 polymer ?
#
loop_
_entity_poly.entity_id
_entity_poly.type
_entity_poly.pdbx_seq_one_letter_code
_entity_poly.pdbx_strand_id
1 'polypeptide(L)'
;MSEHFDVHGGARLVGEVDVVGAKNSVLKLMAAALLAEGTTTITNCPQILDVPLMGDVLRSVGCEVVIDGDTATITTPAELSHRADSAAMGKLRASVCVLGPLVGRLKQAVVALPGGDAIGSRPLDMHQNGLRKLGATSTIEHGCVVAKADGLRGAQIWLDFPSVGATENILMAAVLAEGTTVIDNAAREPEIVDICTMLTEMGAKVEGAGTSTLTVEGVEKLHPTEHRVIGDRIVGATWAFAAAMTRGDLTVRGVNPHYLDLVLDKLRLAGAEVETFDDKGFRIVQNERPKAVDWVTLPYPGFATDLQPFAVALSAVSEGTSMITENIYEARFRFIEEMMRLSGDARTDGHHAVVRGVEKLSSAPVWAADIRAGAGLVLAGLCADGVTEVWDVFHIDRGYPHFVENLNRLGARIERVAGEPERA
;
A
#
# COMPACT_ATOMS: atom_id res chain seq x y z
N MET A 1 11.90 -20.27 14.64
CA MET A 1 10.93 -21.15 13.96
C MET A 1 10.19 -20.31 12.95
N SER A 2 9.96 -20.85 11.75
CA SER A 2 9.13 -20.15 10.77
C SER A 2 7.65 -20.31 11.17
N GLU A 3 6.80 -19.46 10.61
CA GLU A 3 5.36 -19.50 10.84
C GLU A 3 4.63 -19.67 9.50
N HIS A 4 3.51 -20.38 9.54
CA HIS A 4 2.55 -20.47 8.44
C HIS A 4 1.12 -20.34 8.94
N PHE A 5 0.22 -20.14 7.99
CA PHE A 5 -1.22 -20.28 8.19
C PHE A 5 -1.69 -21.61 7.61
N ASP A 6 -2.39 -22.39 8.43
CA ASP A 6 -3.19 -23.54 8.00
C ASP A 6 -4.56 -23.05 7.56
N VAL A 7 -4.77 -22.95 6.25
CA VAL A 7 -6.01 -22.44 5.65
C VAL A 7 -6.88 -23.62 5.23
N HIS A 8 -7.98 -23.85 5.93
CA HIS A 8 -8.95 -24.88 5.56
C HIS A 8 -9.84 -24.40 4.41
N GLY A 9 -9.84 -25.14 3.31
CA GLY A 9 -10.65 -24.83 2.14
C GLY A 9 -12.14 -25.12 2.29
N GLY A 10 -12.94 -24.58 1.37
CA GLY A 10 -14.39 -24.72 1.33
C GLY A 10 -15.17 -23.69 2.15
N ALA A 11 -14.53 -22.60 2.57
CA ALA A 11 -15.20 -21.55 3.34
C ALA A 11 -16.17 -20.74 2.48
N ARG A 12 -17.28 -20.31 3.08
CA ARG A 12 -18.17 -19.26 2.56
C ARG A 12 -18.17 -18.11 3.56
N LEU A 13 -17.63 -16.96 3.16
CA LEU A 13 -17.49 -15.83 4.08
C LEU A 13 -18.80 -15.05 4.20
N VAL A 14 -19.29 -14.85 5.42
CA VAL A 14 -20.55 -14.14 5.69
C VAL A 14 -20.40 -13.24 6.91
N GLY A 15 -20.84 -11.99 6.78
CA GLY A 15 -20.93 -11.07 7.91
C GLY A 15 -20.44 -9.67 7.60
N GLU A 16 -19.94 -8.99 8.63
CA GLU A 16 -19.48 -7.61 8.54
C GLU A 16 -18.00 -7.51 8.95
N VAL A 17 -17.26 -6.65 8.25
CA VAL A 17 -15.85 -6.37 8.54
C VAL A 17 -15.55 -4.89 8.40
N ASP A 18 -14.81 -4.36 9.37
CA ASP A 18 -14.36 -2.98 9.38
C ASP A 18 -12.95 -2.87 8.79
N VAL A 19 -12.78 -1.90 7.90
CA VAL A 19 -11.50 -1.49 7.34
C VAL A 19 -10.96 -0.32 8.15
N VAL A 20 -9.72 -0.46 8.60
CA VAL A 20 -8.99 0.57 9.33
C VAL A 20 -8.14 1.43 8.38
N GLY A 21 -7.37 2.37 8.93
CA GLY A 21 -6.63 3.33 8.10
C GLY A 21 -5.62 2.70 7.14
N ALA A 22 -5.43 3.40 6.02
CA ALA A 22 -4.58 2.99 4.93
C ALA A 22 -3.12 2.92 5.36
N LYS A 23 -2.51 1.73 5.25
CA LYS A 23 -1.06 1.56 5.43
C LYS A 23 -0.30 2.56 4.56
N ASN A 24 -0.70 2.65 3.29
CA ASN A 24 0.03 3.45 2.31
C ASN A 24 -0.14 4.96 2.56
N SER A 25 -1.12 5.39 3.37
CA SER A 25 -1.26 6.78 3.82
C SER A 25 -0.53 7.02 5.15
N VAL A 26 -0.82 6.23 6.20
CA VAL A 26 -0.31 6.47 7.57
C VAL A 26 1.20 6.64 7.61
N LEU A 27 1.97 5.83 6.87
CA LEU A 27 3.43 5.92 6.86
C LEU A 27 3.94 7.29 6.36
N LYS A 28 3.22 7.92 5.42
CA LYS A 28 3.58 9.19 4.81
C LYS A 28 3.10 10.36 5.67
N LEU A 29 1.92 10.23 6.27
CA LEU A 29 1.40 11.18 7.25
C LEU A 29 2.34 11.27 8.46
N MET A 30 2.84 10.12 8.93
CA MET A 30 3.89 10.06 9.97
C MET A 30 5.16 10.81 9.54
N ALA A 31 5.60 10.67 8.29
CA ALA A 31 6.74 11.43 7.77
C ALA A 31 6.44 12.93 7.60
N ALA A 32 5.22 13.31 7.23
CA ALA A 32 4.79 14.69 7.10
C ALA A 32 4.87 15.45 8.45
N ALA A 33 4.67 14.76 9.58
CA ALA A 33 4.86 15.34 10.92
C ALA A 33 6.27 15.90 11.17
N LEU A 34 7.28 15.51 10.38
CA LEU A 34 8.62 16.11 10.43
C LEU A 34 8.64 17.58 9.99
N LEU A 35 7.65 18.04 9.24
CA LEU A 35 7.61 19.39 8.68
C LEU A 35 7.23 20.49 9.70
N ALA A 36 6.64 20.11 10.84
CA ALA A 36 6.20 21.05 11.86
C ALA A 36 6.84 20.72 13.22
N GLU A 37 7.35 21.75 13.90
CA GLU A 37 7.76 21.64 15.30
C GLU A 37 6.53 21.53 16.21
N GLY A 38 6.58 20.60 17.17
CA GLY A 38 5.50 20.33 18.13
C GLY A 38 4.86 18.95 17.92
N THR A 39 3.67 18.75 18.49
CA THR A 39 3.03 17.43 18.56
C THR A 39 1.92 17.28 17.54
N THR A 40 2.11 16.36 16.60
CA THR A 40 1.10 15.95 15.62
C THR A 40 0.49 14.62 16.06
N THR A 41 -0.83 14.49 15.95
CA THR A 41 -1.57 13.28 16.30
C THR A 41 -2.22 12.69 15.05
N ILE A 42 -1.98 11.41 14.81
CA ILE A 42 -2.55 10.67 13.68
C ILE A 42 -3.43 9.55 14.24
N THR A 43 -4.72 9.56 13.91
CA THR A 43 -5.72 8.58 14.40
C THR A 43 -6.13 7.61 13.28
N ASN A 44 -6.81 6.52 13.64
CA ASN A 44 -7.18 5.43 12.71
C ASN A 44 -5.95 4.71 12.10
N CYS A 45 -4.84 4.63 12.83
CA CYS A 45 -3.64 3.91 12.40
C CYS A 45 -3.88 2.39 12.41
N PRO A 46 -3.51 1.66 11.34
CA PRO A 46 -3.59 0.20 11.33
C PRO A 46 -2.55 -0.41 12.28
N GLN A 47 -2.95 -1.43 13.03
CA GLN A 47 -2.05 -2.22 13.88
C GLN A 47 -1.29 -3.25 13.03
N ILE A 48 -0.24 -2.80 12.35
CA ILE A 48 0.61 -3.59 11.46
C ILE A 48 2.09 -3.37 11.78
N LEU A 49 2.96 -4.30 11.34
CA LEU A 49 4.39 -4.24 11.64
C LEU A 49 5.11 -3.00 11.10
N ASP A 50 4.63 -2.41 10.01
CA ASP A 50 5.30 -1.28 9.36
C ASP A 50 5.14 0.06 10.12
N VAL A 51 4.08 0.24 10.93
CA VAL A 51 3.83 1.48 11.68
C VAL A 51 4.86 1.71 12.80
N PRO A 52 5.15 0.72 13.68
CA PRO A 52 6.25 0.84 14.64
C PRO A 52 7.61 1.07 13.98
N LEU A 53 7.89 0.42 12.83
CA LEU A 53 9.13 0.62 12.08
C LEU A 53 9.27 2.06 11.59
N MET A 54 8.19 2.68 11.12
CA MET A 54 8.22 4.11 10.78
C MET A 54 8.44 4.97 12.03
N GLY A 55 7.84 4.61 13.17
CA GLY A 55 8.14 5.24 14.45
C GLY A 55 9.63 5.21 14.80
N ASP A 56 10.31 4.08 14.57
CA ASP A 56 11.76 3.95 14.78
C ASP A 56 12.59 4.81 13.81
N VAL A 57 12.13 4.96 12.56
CA VAL A 57 12.75 5.88 11.60
C VAL A 57 12.64 7.32 12.11
N LEU A 58 11.48 7.76 12.56
CA LEU A 58 11.28 9.12 13.08
C LEU A 58 12.07 9.37 14.39
N ARG A 59 12.12 8.38 15.29
CA ARG A 59 12.98 8.45 16.49
C ARG A 59 14.45 8.62 16.14
N SER A 60 14.92 7.99 15.06
CA SER A 60 16.32 8.11 14.62
C SER A 60 16.70 9.53 14.16
N VAL A 61 15.72 10.36 13.78
CA VAL A 61 15.95 11.76 13.43
C VAL A 61 15.67 12.74 14.58
N GLY A 62 15.31 12.24 15.76
CA GLY A 62 15.14 13.02 16.98
C GLY A 62 13.70 13.21 17.46
N CYS A 63 12.69 12.66 16.77
CA CYS A 63 11.31 12.75 17.24
C CYS A 63 11.04 11.85 18.46
N GLU A 64 10.11 12.25 19.32
CA GLU A 64 9.46 11.34 20.25
C GLU A 64 8.21 10.77 19.58
N VAL A 65 8.05 9.45 19.58
CA VAL A 65 6.90 8.78 18.96
C VAL A 65 6.26 7.85 19.97
N VAL A 66 4.97 8.05 20.23
CA VAL A 66 4.13 7.19 21.07
C VAL A 66 3.04 6.60 20.18
N ILE A 67 2.93 5.27 20.16
CA ILE A 67 1.86 4.56 19.44
C ILE A 67 1.03 3.84 20.49
N ASP A 68 -0.24 4.20 20.59
CA ASP A 68 -1.21 3.60 21.51
C ASP A 68 -2.46 3.20 20.72
N GLY A 69 -2.71 1.89 20.62
CA GLY A 69 -3.79 1.34 19.81
C GLY A 69 -3.71 1.80 18.34
N ASP A 70 -4.71 2.57 17.92
CA ASP A 70 -4.86 3.13 16.58
C ASP A 70 -4.39 4.60 16.48
N THR A 71 -3.67 5.10 17.48
CA THR A 71 -3.23 6.49 17.54
C THR A 71 -1.71 6.57 17.60
N ALA A 72 -1.12 7.37 16.70
CA ALA A 72 0.29 7.72 16.70
C ALA A 72 0.46 9.20 17.04
N THR A 73 1.15 9.48 18.15
CA THR A 73 1.49 10.84 18.59
C THR A 73 2.98 11.07 18.35
N ILE A 74 3.31 12.07 17.54
CA ILE A 74 4.66 12.38 17.10
C ILE A 74 5.01 13.79 17.57
N THR A 75 5.91 13.90 18.54
CA THR A 75 6.48 15.17 18.98
C THR A 75 7.78 15.41 18.25
N THR A 76 7.75 16.39 17.36
CA THR A 76 8.87 16.78 16.52
C THR A 76 9.61 17.95 17.18
N PRO A 77 10.90 17.82 17.52
CA PRO A 77 11.67 18.89 18.16
C PRO A 77 11.98 20.03 17.19
N ALA A 78 12.42 21.18 17.72
CA ALA A 78 12.92 22.30 16.92
C ALA A 78 14.13 21.90 16.04
N GLU A 79 15.07 21.17 16.64
CA GLU A 79 16.28 20.67 15.98
C GLU A 79 16.16 19.17 15.68
N LEU A 80 16.19 18.81 14.40
CA LEU A 80 16.20 17.43 13.92
C LEU A 80 17.60 17.03 13.43
N SER A 81 17.90 15.74 13.51
CA SER A 81 19.00 15.16 12.73
C SER A 81 18.61 15.11 11.25
N HIS A 82 19.53 15.53 10.38
CA HIS A 82 19.38 15.38 8.94
C HIS A 82 19.69 13.95 8.45
N ARG A 83 20.19 13.06 9.32
CA ARG A 83 20.54 11.68 8.97
C ARG A 83 19.49 10.70 9.52
N ALA A 84 18.81 10.02 8.61
CA ALA A 84 17.91 8.90 8.88
C ALA A 84 18.62 7.59 8.51
N ASP A 85 19.22 6.95 9.52
CA ASP A 85 20.08 5.77 9.38
C ASP A 85 19.79 4.80 10.51
N SER A 86 18.62 4.15 10.45
CA SER A 86 18.18 3.16 11.42
C SER A 86 18.08 1.78 10.79
N ALA A 87 18.20 0.73 11.60
CA ALA A 87 18.00 -0.65 11.14
C ALA A 87 16.59 -0.89 10.56
N ALA A 88 15.61 -0.06 10.91
CA ALA A 88 14.26 -0.11 10.34
C ALA A 88 14.22 0.28 8.86
N MET A 89 15.11 1.16 8.39
CA MET A 89 15.19 1.59 6.99
C MET A 89 15.44 0.41 6.03
N GLY A 90 16.26 -0.57 6.45
CA GLY A 90 16.51 -1.78 5.68
C GLY A 90 15.31 -2.74 5.62
N LYS A 91 14.36 -2.61 6.55
CA LYS A 91 13.16 -3.46 6.65
C LYS A 91 11.91 -2.79 6.08
N LEU A 92 11.90 -1.46 6.01
CA LEU A 92 10.77 -0.65 5.58
C LEU A 92 11.15 0.18 4.36
N ARG A 93 10.88 -0.34 3.15
CA ARG A 93 11.16 0.40 1.92
C ARG A 93 10.47 1.77 1.84
N ALA A 94 9.30 1.91 2.47
CA ALA A 94 8.55 3.17 2.52
C ALA A 94 9.28 4.26 3.31
N SER A 95 10.33 3.95 4.08
CA SER A 95 11.09 4.91 4.87
C SER A 95 11.71 6.04 4.03
N VAL A 96 11.90 5.83 2.73
CA VAL A 96 12.37 6.88 1.80
C VAL A 96 11.46 8.11 1.76
N CYS A 97 10.21 8.03 2.25
CA CYS A 97 9.29 9.16 2.31
C CYS A 97 9.70 10.25 3.33
N VAL A 98 10.69 9.99 4.20
CA VAL A 98 11.25 11.03 5.09
C VAL A 98 12.21 11.98 4.34
N LEU A 99 12.65 11.62 3.14
CA LEU A 99 13.58 12.42 2.34
C LEU A 99 13.01 13.80 2.02
N GLY A 100 11.78 13.86 1.51
CA GLY A 100 11.10 15.11 1.16
C GLY A 100 10.98 16.06 2.34
N PRO A 101 10.36 15.64 3.47
CA PRO A 101 10.25 16.44 4.68
C PRO A 101 11.59 16.95 5.24
N LEU A 102 12.62 16.09 5.30
CA LEU A 102 13.93 16.49 5.82
C LEU A 102 14.60 17.52 4.91
N VAL A 103 14.54 17.34 3.58
CA VAL A 103 15.07 18.33 2.63
C VAL A 103 14.23 19.62 2.68
N GLY A 104 12.91 19.52 2.78
CA GLY A 104 12.01 20.65 2.93
C GLY A 104 12.35 21.50 4.15
N ARG A 105 12.53 20.86 5.31
CA ARG A 105 12.71 21.55 6.58
C ARG A 105 14.17 21.93 6.89
N LEU A 106 15.11 21.02 6.67
CA LEU A 106 16.52 21.21 7.06
C LEU A 106 17.41 21.62 5.88
N LYS A 107 16.86 21.58 4.65
CA LYS A 107 17.62 21.77 3.41
C LYS A 107 18.76 20.76 3.24
N GLN A 108 18.78 19.72 4.06
CA GLN A 108 19.79 18.66 4.05
C GLN A 108 19.15 17.35 4.53
N ALA A 109 19.49 16.25 3.88
CA ALA A 109 19.10 14.90 4.28
C ALA A 109 20.14 13.86 3.89
N VAL A 110 20.33 12.86 4.74
CA VAL A 110 21.06 11.62 4.46
C VAL A 110 20.14 10.47 4.83
N VAL A 111 19.61 9.78 3.82
CA VAL A 111 18.57 8.75 3.97
C VAL A 111 19.14 7.44 3.44
N ALA A 112 19.28 6.43 4.30
CA ALA A 112 19.75 5.12 3.86
C ALA A 112 18.86 4.57 2.73
N LEU A 113 19.48 3.99 1.69
CA LEU A 113 18.73 3.42 0.59
C LEU A 113 17.85 2.27 1.11
N PRO A 114 16.58 2.22 0.70
CA PRO A 114 15.77 1.06 1.02
C PRO A 114 16.37 -0.18 0.34
N GLY A 115 16.24 -1.35 0.99
CA GLY A 115 16.66 -2.63 0.42
C GLY A 115 15.95 -2.97 -0.89
N GLY A 116 16.39 -4.08 -1.50
CA GLY A 116 15.74 -4.65 -2.68
C GLY A 116 14.28 -5.03 -2.42
N ASP A 117 13.44 -4.96 -3.44
CA ASP A 117 12.03 -5.32 -3.39
C ASP A 117 11.79 -6.55 -4.28
N ALA A 118 11.02 -7.53 -3.81
CA ALA A 118 10.79 -8.77 -4.53
C ALA A 118 9.94 -8.58 -5.79
N ILE A 119 9.15 -7.51 -5.85
CA ILE A 119 8.21 -7.25 -6.95
C ILE A 119 8.85 -6.52 -8.15
N GLY A 120 10.09 -6.02 -8.04
CA GLY A 120 10.81 -5.41 -9.16
C GLY A 120 11.77 -4.28 -8.80
N SER A 121 12.41 -3.72 -9.82
CA SER A 121 13.24 -2.52 -9.70
C SER A 121 12.38 -1.32 -9.31
N ARG A 122 12.86 -0.54 -8.34
CA ARG A 122 12.17 0.66 -7.84
C ARG A 122 13.21 1.78 -7.67
N PRO A 123 13.65 2.41 -8.76
CA PRO A 123 14.69 3.43 -8.70
C PRO A 123 14.19 4.70 -8.00
N LEU A 124 15.14 5.50 -7.50
CA LEU A 124 14.86 6.77 -6.83
C LEU A 124 15.20 7.99 -7.70
N ASP A 125 15.39 7.78 -9.00
CA ASP A 125 15.77 8.79 -9.98
C ASP A 125 14.75 9.94 -10.03
N MET A 126 13.45 9.64 -10.09
CA MET A 126 12.39 10.67 -10.12
C MET A 126 12.37 11.54 -8.86
N HIS A 127 12.61 10.93 -7.69
CA HIS A 127 12.71 11.67 -6.42
C HIS A 127 13.91 12.63 -6.45
N GLN A 128 15.09 12.13 -6.82
CA GLN A 128 16.31 12.93 -6.88
C GLN A 128 16.19 14.05 -7.93
N ASN A 129 15.62 13.76 -9.10
CA ASN A 129 15.39 14.73 -10.16
C ASN A 129 14.43 15.84 -9.73
N GLY A 130 13.34 15.49 -9.04
CA GLY A 130 12.40 16.46 -8.49
C GLY A 130 13.06 17.39 -7.47
N LEU A 131 13.81 16.84 -6.52
CA LEU A 131 14.56 17.63 -5.53
C LEU A 131 15.62 18.53 -6.20
N ARG A 132 16.30 18.05 -7.24
CA ARG A 132 17.23 18.87 -8.02
C ARG A 132 16.57 20.05 -8.71
N LYS A 133 15.36 19.85 -9.25
CA LYS A 133 14.57 20.95 -9.83
C LYS A 133 14.16 21.99 -8.80
N LEU A 134 13.98 21.59 -7.54
CA LEU A 134 13.75 22.52 -6.42
C LEU A 134 15.02 23.22 -5.93
N GLY A 135 16.19 22.95 -6.51
CA GLY A 135 17.47 23.60 -6.15
C GLY A 135 18.39 22.77 -5.26
N ALA A 136 18.05 21.51 -4.95
CA ALA A 136 18.94 20.64 -4.19
C ALA A 136 20.01 19.97 -5.08
N THR A 137 21.15 19.63 -4.49
CA THR A 137 22.02 18.56 -5.00
C THR A 137 21.49 17.23 -4.45
N SER A 138 21.60 16.16 -5.24
CA SER A 138 21.21 14.83 -4.78
C SER A 138 22.07 13.75 -5.42
N THR A 139 22.80 13.01 -4.59
CA THR A 139 23.75 11.95 -4.95
C THR A 139 23.48 10.68 -4.14
N ILE A 140 24.00 9.55 -4.62
CA ILE A 140 24.04 8.30 -3.85
C ILE A 140 25.48 8.09 -3.39
N GLU A 141 25.69 8.07 -2.09
CA GLU A 141 27.00 7.90 -1.46
C GLU A 141 26.90 6.87 -0.34
N HIS A 142 27.80 5.89 -0.34
CA HIS A 142 27.88 4.85 0.71
C HIS A 142 26.54 4.17 1.03
N GLY A 143 25.70 3.93 0.02
CA GLY A 143 24.39 3.28 0.21
C GLY A 143 23.31 4.20 0.77
N CYS A 144 23.51 5.52 0.76
CA CYS A 144 22.53 6.52 1.18
C CYS A 144 22.22 7.51 0.05
N VAL A 145 21.00 8.02 0.02
CA VAL A 145 20.67 9.25 -0.73
C VAL A 145 21.11 10.44 0.12
N VAL A 146 22.01 11.25 -0.43
CA VAL A 146 22.49 12.49 0.18
C VAL A 146 21.90 13.64 -0.61
N ALA A 147 21.13 14.51 0.05
CA ALA A 147 20.54 15.70 -0.54
C ALA A 147 20.92 16.95 0.26
N LYS A 148 21.28 18.04 -0.43
CA LYS A 148 21.68 19.32 0.18
C LYS A 148 21.26 20.50 -0.68
N ALA A 149 20.77 21.58 -0.08
CA ALA A 149 20.40 22.82 -0.74
C ALA A 149 20.77 24.02 0.15
N ASP A 150 21.19 25.13 -0.45
CA ASP A 150 21.31 26.41 0.28
C ASP A 150 19.93 27.03 0.55
N GLY A 151 18.96 26.67 -0.29
CA GLY A 151 17.54 27.00 -0.20
C GLY A 151 16.78 26.23 -1.27
N LEU A 152 15.49 25.98 -1.05
CA LEU A 152 14.63 25.39 -2.07
C LEU A 152 13.82 26.48 -2.74
N ARG A 153 13.63 26.38 -4.06
CA ARG A 153 12.81 27.29 -4.85
C ARG A 153 11.76 26.51 -5.64
N GLY A 154 10.60 27.12 -5.81
CA GLY A 154 9.53 26.59 -6.62
C GLY A 154 9.95 26.33 -8.06
N ALA A 155 9.44 25.25 -8.65
CA ALA A 155 9.82 24.81 -9.99
C ALA A 155 8.66 24.15 -10.75
N GLN A 156 8.79 24.08 -12.07
CA GLN A 156 7.95 23.25 -12.94
C GLN A 156 8.58 21.86 -13.07
N ILE A 157 7.89 20.85 -12.57
CA ILE A 157 8.37 19.47 -12.50
C ILE A 157 7.39 18.58 -13.26
N TRP A 158 7.87 17.96 -14.32
CA TRP A 158 7.13 16.93 -15.05
C TRP A 158 7.70 15.56 -14.67
N LEU A 159 6.84 14.64 -14.26
CA LEU A 159 7.22 13.26 -13.97
C LEU A 159 7.00 12.37 -15.20
N ASP A 160 8.01 11.58 -15.59
CA ASP A 160 7.88 10.66 -16.73
C ASP A 160 6.84 9.56 -16.46
N PHE A 161 6.62 9.24 -15.19
CA PHE A 161 5.61 8.30 -14.70
C PHE A 161 4.99 8.85 -13.41
N PRO A 162 3.67 8.68 -13.17
CA PRO A 162 2.99 9.14 -11.96
C PRO A 162 3.39 8.29 -10.74
N SER A 163 4.63 8.45 -10.29
CA SER A 163 5.19 7.74 -9.15
C SER A 163 4.64 8.32 -7.85
N VAL A 164 3.94 7.49 -7.07
CA VAL A 164 3.42 7.82 -5.73
C VAL A 164 4.55 8.37 -4.85
N GLY A 165 5.66 7.63 -4.77
CA GLY A 165 6.80 8.02 -3.94
C GLY A 165 7.48 9.30 -4.39
N ALA A 166 7.60 9.53 -5.70
CA ALA A 166 8.21 10.78 -6.19
C ALA A 166 7.28 11.96 -5.89
N THR A 167 5.99 11.80 -6.15
CA THR A 167 4.96 12.82 -5.89
C THR A 167 4.96 13.23 -4.42
N GLU A 168 4.87 12.28 -3.48
CA GLU A 168 4.85 12.59 -2.04
C GLU A 168 6.14 13.29 -1.56
N ASN A 169 7.32 12.85 -2.01
CA ASN A 169 8.59 13.46 -1.59
C ASN A 169 8.77 14.87 -2.15
N ILE A 170 8.41 15.10 -3.41
CA ILE A 170 8.51 16.42 -4.04
C ILE A 170 7.48 17.36 -3.42
N LEU A 171 6.24 16.90 -3.24
CA LEU A 171 5.17 17.65 -2.57
C LEU A 171 5.60 18.11 -1.17
N MET A 172 6.05 17.17 -0.32
CA MET A 172 6.47 17.48 1.05
C MET A 172 7.73 18.37 1.12
N ALA A 173 8.61 18.34 0.12
CA ALA A 173 9.72 19.29 0.05
C ALA A 173 9.27 20.68 -0.40
N ALA A 174 8.33 20.74 -1.35
CA ALA A 174 7.85 21.97 -1.98
C ALA A 174 7.05 22.88 -1.04
N VAL A 175 6.36 22.31 -0.03
CA VAL A 175 5.55 23.12 0.90
C VAL A 175 6.38 24.13 1.73
N LEU A 176 7.69 23.93 1.85
CA LEU A 176 8.63 24.86 2.51
C LEU A 176 9.66 25.47 1.53
N ALA A 177 9.39 25.42 0.23
CA ALA A 177 10.22 26.05 -0.80
C ALA A 177 9.82 27.52 -1.04
N GLU A 178 10.72 28.35 -1.54
CA GLU A 178 10.40 29.73 -1.91
C GLU A 178 9.69 29.78 -3.26
N GLY A 179 8.43 30.24 -3.28
CA GLY A 179 7.63 30.41 -4.50
C GLY A 179 6.76 29.19 -4.83
N THR A 180 6.34 29.11 -6.10
CA THR A 180 5.34 28.12 -6.55
C THR A 180 6.01 26.92 -7.23
N THR A 181 5.68 25.73 -6.77
CA THR A 181 6.01 24.46 -7.44
C THR A 181 4.78 23.93 -8.15
N VAL A 182 4.95 23.45 -9.38
CA VAL A 182 3.93 22.70 -10.10
C VAL A 182 4.48 21.32 -10.41
N ILE A 183 3.78 20.28 -9.97
CA ILE A 183 4.11 18.88 -10.22
C ILE A 183 3.07 18.37 -11.23
N ASP A 184 3.50 18.15 -12.46
CA ASP A 184 2.69 17.61 -13.55
C ASP A 184 2.96 16.12 -13.75
N ASN A 185 1.93 15.41 -14.22
CA ASN A 185 1.82 13.96 -14.20
C ASN A 185 2.01 13.38 -12.77
N ALA A 186 1.46 14.08 -11.78
CA ALA A 186 1.46 13.65 -10.39
C ALA A 186 0.63 12.38 -10.19
N ALA A 187 1.03 11.59 -9.19
CA ALA A 187 0.24 10.47 -8.68
C ALA A 187 -1.10 10.96 -8.12
N ARG A 188 -2.17 10.19 -8.36
CA ARG A 188 -3.57 10.59 -8.09
C ARG A 188 -4.24 9.75 -7.03
N GLU A 189 -3.50 8.81 -6.45
CA GLU A 189 -3.95 7.87 -5.45
C GLU A 189 -4.64 8.60 -4.28
N PRO A 190 -5.69 8.02 -3.67
CA PRO A 190 -6.34 8.60 -2.49
C PRO A 190 -5.38 8.93 -1.36
N GLU A 191 -4.29 8.16 -1.23
CA GLU A 191 -3.23 8.42 -0.25
C GLU A 191 -2.48 9.75 -0.51
N ILE A 192 -2.35 10.21 -1.77
CA ILE A 192 -1.79 11.53 -2.11
C ILE A 192 -2.77 12.64 -1.71
N VAL A 193 -4.08 12.42 -1.90
CA VAL A 193 -5.12 13.36 -1.45
C VAL A 193 -5.08 13.51 0.07
N ASP A 194 -4.90 12.41 0.79
CA ASP A 194 -4.80 12.40 2.26
C ASP A 194 -3.59 13.22 2.75
N ILE A 195 -2.42 13.03 2.12
CA ILE A 195 -1.23 13.85 2.39
C ILE A 195 -1.50 15.33 2.12
N CYS A 196 -2.13 15.68 0.99
CA CYS A 196 -2.48 17.07 0.68
C CYS A 196 -3.43 17.67 1.72
N THR A 197 -4.38 16.85 2.22
CA THR A 197 -5.35 17.25 3.24
C THR A 197 -4.64 17.57 4.55
N MET A 198 -3.81 16.66 5.05
CA MET A 198 -3.03 16.89 6.27
C MET A 198 -2.07 18.09 6.12
N LEU A 199 -1.37 18.21 5.00
CA LEU A 199 -0.49 19.36 4.76
C LEU A 199 -1.25 20.69 4.78
N THR A 200 -2.47 20.71 4.25
CA THR A 200 -3.34 21.90 4.28
C THR A 200 -3.81 22.22 5.70
N GLU A 201 -4.18 21.22 6.49
CA GLU A 201 -4.49 21.38 7.92
C GLU A 201 -3.29 21.92 8.72
N MET A 202 -2.07 21.54 8.33
CA MET A 202 -0.82 22.05 8.88
C MET A 202 -0.49 23.49 8.41
N GLY A 203 -1.25 24.05 7.48
CA GLY A 203 -1.10 25.41 6.96
C GLY A 203 -0.40 25.54 5.60
N ALA A 204 -0.18 24.43 4.89
CA ALA A 204 0.34 24.47 3.52
C ALA A 204 -0.72 24.98 2.54
N LYS A 205 -0.27 25.47 1.39
CA LYS A 205 -1.13 25.88 0.27
C LYS A 205 -0.95 24.91 -0.89
N VAL A 206 -1.85 23.94 -0.99
CA VAL A 206 -1.80 22.88 -2.01
C VAL A 206 -3.11 22.86 -2.79
N GLU A 207 -3.02 22.94 -4.11
CA GLU A 207 -4.15 22.85 -5.04
C GLU A 207 -3.98 21.65 -5.99
N GLY A 208 -5.10 21.14 -6.51
CA GLY A 208 -5.11 20.08 -7.52
C GLY A 208 -5.02 18.65 -6.97
N ALA A 209 -5.21 18.45 -5.66
CA ALA A 209 -5.25 17.12 -5.05
C ALA A 209 -6.23 16.17 -5.79
N GLY A 210 -5.76 14.97 -6.15
CA GLY A 210 -6.52 13.97 -6.92
C GLY A 210 -6.52 14.19 -8.44
N THR A 211 -5.96 15.30 -8.92
CA THR A 211 -5.74 15.57 -10.34
C THR A 211 -4.29 15.23 -10.75
N SER A 212 -4.00 15.22 -12.05
CA SER A 212 -2.65 14.97 -12.57
C SER A 212 -1.67 16.13 -12.33
N THR A 213 -2.14 17.27 -11.80
CA THR A 213 -1.32 18.46 -11.63
C THR A 213 -1.50 19.02 -10.21
N LEU A 214 -0.44 19.01 -9.42
CA LEU A 214 -0.42 19.64 -8.10
C LEU A 214 0.26 21.01 -8.20
N THR A 215 -0.36 22.03 -7.62
CA THR A 215 0.26 23.36 -7.46
C THR A 215 0.46 23.64 -5.98
N VAL A 216 1.70 23.93 -5.60
CA VAL A 216 2.13 24.14 -4.22
C VAL A 216 2.73 25.54 -4.10
N GLU A 217 2.10 26.42 -3.36
CA GLU A 217 2.70 27.70 -2.95
C GLU A 217 3.42 27.46 -1.62
N GLY A 218 4.74 27.54 -1.64
CA GLY A 218 5.51 27.28 -0.42
C GLY A 218 5.30 28.34 0.65
N VAL A 219 5.33 27.90 1.91
CA VAL A 219 5.07 28.72 3.10
C VAL A 219 6.30 28.75 4.00
N GLU A 220 6.37 29.74 4.90
CA GLU A 220 7.51 29.90 5.81
C GLU A 220 7.58 28.79 6.86
N LYS A 221 6.41 28.34 7.36
CA LYS A 221 6.31 27.34 8.42
C LYS A 221 5.00 26.59 8.34
N LEU A 222 4.99 25.39 8.93
CA LEU A 222 3.82 24.57 9.17
C LEU A 222 3.59 24.40 10.67
N HIS A 223 2.37 24.00 11.02
CA HIS A 223 1.94 23.76 12.40
C HIS A 223 1.53 22.30 12.59
N PRO A 224 1.73 21.73 13.78
CA PRO A 224 1.21 20.40 14.10
C PRO A 224 -0.31 20.37 14.02
N THR A 225 -0.86 19.21 13.67
CA THR A 225 -2.31 19.00 13.53
C THR A 225 -2.74 17.67 14.16
N GLU A 226 -4.05 17.49 14.29
CA GLU A 226 -4.67 16.17 14.47
C GLU A 226 -5.29 15.76 13.14
N HIS A 227 -4.94 14.57 12.65
CA HIS A 227 -5.40 14.08 11.36
C HIS A 227 -5.84 12.63 11.43
N ARG A 228 -6.95 12.28 10.76
CA ARG A 228 -7.49 10.91 10.74
C ARG A 228 -7.19 10.26 9.40
N VAL A 229 -6.41 9.18 9.40
CA VAL A 229 -6.06 8.44 8.18
C VAL A 229 -7.31 7.94 7.44
N ILE A 230 -7.34 8.06 6.11
CA ILE A 230 -8.40 7.46 5.27
C ILE A 230 -8.45 5.94 5.39
N GLY A 231 -9.60 5.34 5.11
CA GLY A 231 -9.75 3.88 5.07
C GLY A 231 -8.88 3.21 4.00
N ASP A 232 -8.33 2.03 4.32
CA ASP A 232 -7.46 1.28 3.42
C ASP A 232 -8.24 0.67 2.24
N ARG A 233 -8.18 1.32 1.06
CA ARG A 233 -8.80 0.81 -0.16
C ARG A 233 -8.25 -0.56 -0.60
N ILE A 234 -6.98 -0.87 -0.33
CA ILE A 234 -6.44 -2.18 -0.72
C ILE A 234 -7.05 -3.27 0.16
N VAL A 235 -7.15 -3.05 1.47
CA VAL A 235 -7.82 -3.99 2.39
C VAL A 235 -9.31 -4.08 2.09
N GLY A 236 -9.99 -2.96 1.80
CA GLY A 236 -11.39 -2.96 1.38
C GLY A 236 -11.62 -3.81 0.14
N ALA A 237 -10.80 -3.64 -0.90
CA ALA A 237 -10.83 -4.49 -2.09
C ALA A 237 -10.52 -5.95 -1.78
N THR A 238 -9.56 -6.25 -0.90
CA THR A 238 -9.25 -7.63 -0.47
C THR A 238 -10.50 -8.33 0.06
N TRP A 239 -11.30 -7.67 0.90
CA TRP A 239 -12.56 -8.23 1.38
C TRP A 239 -13.59 -8.41 0.27
N ALA A 240 -13.63 -7.50 -0.71
CA ALA A 240 -14.49 -7.64 -1.88
C ALA A 240 -14.13 -8.88 -2.71
N PHE A 241 -12.83 -9.08 -2.96
CA PHE A 241 -12.33 -10.30 -3.61
C PHE A 241 -12.62 -11.54 -2.77
N ALA A 242 -12.47 -11.48 -1.45
CA ALA A 242 -12.77 -12.60 -0.56
C ALA A 242 -14.24 -13.03 -0.63
N ALA A 243 -15.18 -12.08 -0.64
CA ALA A 243 -16.60 -12.38 -0.85
C ALA A 243 -16.84 -13.00 -2.23
N ALA A 244 -16.27 -12.43 -3.29
CA ALA A 244 -16.43 -12.94 -4.65
C ALA A 244 -15.88 -14.37 -4.81
N MET A 245 -14.68 -14.63 -4.32
CA MET A 245 -14.02 -15.94 -4.44
C MET A 245 -14.76 -17.03 -3.66
N THR A 246 -15.20 -16.71 -2.45
CA THR A 246 -15.83 -17.68 -1.53
C THR A 246 -17.35 -17.79 -1.69
N ARG A 247 -17.92 -17.11 -2.70
CA ARG A 247 -19.38 -17.01 -2.92
C ARG A 247 -20.12 -16.53 -1.66
N GLY A 248 -19.52 -15.53 -1.03
CA GLY A 248 -19.89 -14.97 0.26
C GLY A 248 -20.91 -13.83 0.19
N ASP A 249 -21.21 -13.28 1.35
CA ASP A 249 -22.04 -12.09 1.57
C ASP A 249 -21.38 -11.24 2.67
N LEU A 250 -20.62 -10.24 2.23
CA LEU A 250 -19.84 -9.39 3.12
C LEU A 250 -20.30 -7.94 3.07
N THR A 251 -20.50 -7.35 4.24
CA THR A 251 -20.59 -5.90 4.41
C THR A 251 -19.24 -5.35 4.89
N VAL A 252 -18.62 -4.50 4.08
CA VAL A 252 -17.33 -3.88 4.33
C VAL A 252 -17.55 -2.41 4.69
N ARG A 253 -17.06 -1.98 5.86
CA ARG A 253 -17.22 -0.62 6.38
C ARG A 253 -15.87 0.07 6.57
N GLY A 254 -15.88 1.40 6.75
CA GLY A 254 -14.68 2.17 7.10
C GLY A 254 -13.82 2.55 5.90
N VAL A 255 -14.29 2.32 4.68
CA VAL A 255 -13.62 2.68 3.42
C VAL A 255 -14.61 3.38 2.50
N ASN A 256 -14.16 4.44 1.82
CA ASN A 256 -14.98 5.11 0.81
C ASN A 256 -15.01 4.22 -0.46
N PRO A 257 -16.19 3.74 -0.90
CA PRO A 257 -16.31 2.91 -2.09
C PRO A 257 -15.88 3.62 -3.39
N HIS A 258 -15.87 4.96 -3.43
CA HIS A 258 -15.40 5.72 -4.60
C HIS A 258 -13.91 5.44 -4.90
N TYR A 259 -13.10 5.13 -3.88
CA TYR A 259 -11.70 4.72 -4.06
C TYR A 259 -11.54 3.33 -4.71
N LEU A 260 -12.66 2.62 -4.90
CA LEU A 260 -12.77 1.24 -5.33
C LEU A 260 -13.64 1.08 -6.57
N ASP A 261 -14.18 2.14 -7.16
CA ASP A 261 -15.20 2.09 -8.22
C ASP A 261 -14.86 1.08 -9.32
N LEU A 262 -13.66 1.17 -9.90
CA LEU A 262 -13.22 0.26 -10.95
C LEU A 262 -13.16 -1.20 -10.50
N VAL A 263 -12.73 -1.45 -9.26
CA VAL A 263 -12.63 -2.81 -8.70
C VAL A 263 -14.02 -3.39 -8.47
N LEU A 264 -14.91 -2.60 -7.86
CA LEU A 264 -16.29 -3.00 -7.59
C LEU A 264 -17.06 -3.24 -8.90
N ASP A 265 -16.86 -2.39 -9.92
CA ASP A 265 -17.43 -2.59 -11.25
C ASP A 265 -16.93 -3.87 -11.92
N LYS A 266 -15.63 -4.16 -11.83
CA LYS A 266 -15.07 -5.40 -12.35
C LYS A 266 -15.62 -6.63 -11.62
N LEU A 267 -15.85 -6.55 -10.31
CA LEU A 267 -16.51 -7.62 -9.55
C LEU A 267 -17.98 -7.77 -9.93
N ARG A 268 -18.70 -6.69 -10.25
CA ARG A 268 -20.06 -6.77 -10.85
C ARG A 268 -20.04 -7.50 -12.19
N LEU A 269 -19.05 -7.24 -13.04
CA LEU A 269 -18.88 -7.96 -14.31
C LEU A 269 -18.59 -9.45 -14.08
N ALA A 270 -17.90 -9.80 -12.99
CA ALA A 270 -17.69 -11.19 -12.56
C ALA A 270 -18.96 -11.83 -11.96
N GLY A 271 -20.05 -11.07 -11.79
CA GLY A 271 -21.34 -11.56 -11.33
C GLY A 271 -21.68 -11.23 -9.87
N ALA A 272 -20.89 -10.38 -9.20
CA ALA A 272 -21.18 -9.96 -7.83
C ALA A 272 -22.29 -8.89 -7.81
N GLU A 273 -23.17 -8.97 -6.83
CA GLU A 273 -24.09 -7.89 -6.48
C GLU A 273 -23.37 -6.95 -5.51
N VAL A 274 -23.28 -5.65 -5.83
CA VAL A 274 -22.58 -4.66 -5.01
C VAL A 274 -23.48 -3.45 -4.73
N GLU A 275 -23.78 -3.25 -3.45
CA GLU A 275 -24.54 -2.11 -2.92
C GLU A 275 -23.59 -1.21 -2.13
N THR A 276 -23.60 0.10 -2.39
CA THR A 276 -22.76 1.07 -1.67
C THR A 276 -23.58 1.84 -0.63
N PHE A 277 -22.95 2.18 0.50
CA PHE A 277 -23.55 2.94 1.60
C PHE A 277 -22.87 4.30 1.73
N ASP A 278 -23.08 5.19 0.74
CA ASP A 278 -22.39 6.47 0.61
C ASP A 278 -20.86 6.32 0.80
N ASP A 279 -20.19 7.28 1.44
CA ASP A 279 -18.74 7.27 1.72
C ASP A 279 -18.32 6.32 2.86
N LYS A 280 -19.20 5.43 3.34
CA LYS A 280 -18.98 4.65 4.58
C LYS A 280 -18.62 3.19 4.34
N GLY A 281 -18.92 2.65 3.16
CA GLY A 281 -18.67 1.25 2.85
C GLY A 281 -19.55 0.70 1.74
N PHE A 282 -19.55 -0.62 1.61
CA PHE A 282 -20.31 -1.35 0.62
C PHE A 282 -20.65 -2.76 1.11
N ARG A 283 -21.71 -3.34 0.57
CA ARG A 283 -22.02 -4.77 0.67
C ARG A 283 -21.77 -5.42 -0.67
N ILE A 284 -21.20 -6.62 -0.65
CA ILE A 284 -20.93 -7.44 -1.82
C ILE A 284 -21.40 -8.87 -1.58
N VAL A 285 -22.17 -9.38 -2.53
CA VAL A 285 -22.71 -10.74 -2.50
C VAL A 285 -22.34 -11.44 -3.80
N GLN A 286 -21.81 -12.66 -3.69
CA GLN A 286 -21.58 -13.53 -4.83
C GLN A 286 -22.31 -14.85 -4.59
N ASN A 287 -23.30 -15.16 -5.41
CA ASN A 287 -24.10 -16.39 -5.25
C ASN A 287 -23.51 -17.55 -6.07
N GLU A 288 -23.16 -17.28 -7.33
CA GLU A 288 -22.68 -18.28 -8.29
C GLU A 288 -21.16 -18.24 -8.44
N ARG A 289 -20.61 -19.22 -9.18
CA ARG A 289 -19.20 -19.16 -9.58
C ARG A 289 -18.91 -17.83 -10.30
N PRO A 290 -17.86 -17.09 -9.92
CA PRO A 290 -17.51 -15.84 -10.60
C PRO A 290 -17.21 -16.08 -12.08
N LYS A 291 -17.50 -15.12 -12.95
CA LYS A 291 -17.14 -15.15 -14.36
C LYS A 291 -15.76 -14.53 -14.56
N ALA A 292 -15.01 -15.05 -15.52
CA ALA A 292 -13.72 -14.50 -15.91
C ALA A 292 -13.85 -13.06 -16.41
N VAL A 293 -12.91 -12.22 -15.99
CA VAL A 293 -12.82 -10.79 -16.33
C VAL A 293 -11.35 -10.45 -16.52
N ASP A 294 -11.04 -9.61 -17.51
CA ASP A 294 -9.68 -9.15 -17.75
C ASP A 294 -9.27 -8.03 -16.80
N TRP A 295 -8.00 -8.03 -16.41
CA TRP A 295 -7.41 -7.07 -15.47
C TRP A 295 -6.17 -6.43 -16.07
N VAL A 296 -6.08 -5.10 -15.98
CA VAL A 296 -4.93 -4.34 -16.52
C VAL A 296 -4.52 -3.33 -15.47
N THR A 297 -3.34 -3.52 -14.89
CA THR A 297 -2.84 -2.60 -13.86
C THR A 297 -2.45 -1.27 -14.48
N LEU A 298 -2.82 -0.18 -13.81
CA LEU A 298 -2.55 1.19 -14.20
C LEU A 298 -2.44 2.06 -12.94
N PRO A 299 -1.77 3.22 -13.00
CA PRO A 299 -1.83 4.22 -11.93
C PRO A 299 -3.28 4.63 -11.64
N TYR A 300 -3.57 5.04 -10.40
CA TYR A 300 -4.94 5.45 -10.03
C TYR A 300 -5.46 6.58 -10.95
N PRO A 301 -6.72 6.54 -11.42
CA PRO A 301 -7.85 5.70 -11.00
C PRO A 301 -7.94 4.33 -11.70
N GLY A 302 -6.87 3.88 -12.36
CA GLY A 302 -6.78 2.53 -12.93
C GLY A 302 -6.71 1.41 -11.88
N PHE A 303 -6.66 0.17 -12.35
CA PHE A 303 -6.65 -1.00 -11.46
C PHE A 303 -5.31 -1.07 -10.73
N ALA A 304 -5.36 -0.99 -9.40
CA ALA A 304 -4.15 -0.95 -8.59
C ALA A 304 -3.36 -2.27 -8.72
N THR A 305 -2.07 -2.16 -9.02
CA THR A 305 -1.15 -3.31 -9.03
C THR A 305 -1.16 -4.07 -7.69
N ASP A 306 -1.44 -3.38 -6.58
CA ASP A 306 -1.61 -3.99 -5.26
C ASP A 306 -2.75 -5.02 -5.17
N LEU A 307 -3.68 -4.98 -6.13
CA LEU A 307 -4.80 -5.90 -6.23
C LEU A 307 -4.56 -7.05 -7.23
N GLN A 308 -3.44 -7.04 -7.95
CA GLN A 308 -3.14 -8.02 -8.98
C GLN A 308 -3.15 -9.47 -8.45
N PRO A 309 -2.59 -9.80 -7.27
CA PRO A 309 -2.63 -11.18 -6.78
C PRO A 309 -4.05 -11.68 -6.53
N PHE A 310 -4.94 -10.81 -6.07
CA PHE A 310 -6.35 -11.14 -5.85
C PHE A 310 -7.11 -11.34 -7.15
N ALA A 311 -6.80 -10.55 -8.19
CA ALA A 311 -7.35 -10.75 -9.53
C ALA A 311 -6.90 -12.09 -10.14
N VAL A 312 -5.63 -12.49 -9.94
CA VAL A 312 -5.12 -13.81 -10.34
C VAL A 312 -5.88 -14.91 -9.58
N ALA A 313 -6.00 -14.80 -8.26
CA ALA A 313 -6.66 -15.78 -7.42
C ALA A 313 -8.16 -15.94 -7.77
N LEU A 314 -8.87 -14.83 -7.97
CA LEU A 314 -10.27 -14.83 -8.44
C LEU A 314 -10.38 -15.48 -9.82
N SER A 315 -9.50 -15.12 -10.76
CA SER A 315 -9.52 -15.68 -12.12
C SER A 315 -9.29 -17.20 -12.11
N ALA A 316 -8.44 -17.69 -11.21
CA ALA A 316 -8.16 -19.12 -11.07
C ALA A 316 -9.38 -19.94 -10.62
N VAL A 317 -10.36 -19.32 -9.94
CA VAL A 317 -11.60 -20.00 -9.49
C VAL A 317 -12.84 -19.58 -10.30
N SER A 318 -12.66 -18.70 -11.29
CA SER A 318 -13.73 -18.19 -12.13
C SER A 318 -14.12 -19.15 -13.26
N GLU A 319 -15.27 -18.96 -13.91
CA GLU A 319 -15.65 -19.63 -15.15
C GLU A 319 -15.09 -18.86 -16.35
N GLY A 320 -14.24 -19.51 -17.15
CA GLY A 320 -13.67 -18.96 -18.38
C GLY A 320 -12.16 -18.70 -18.27
N THR A 321 -11.68 -17.76 -19.09
CA THR A 321 -10.26 -17.39 -19.18
C THR A 321 -10.14 -15.88 -19.02
N SER A 322 -9.22 -15.45 -18.17
CA SER A 322 -8.90 -14.04 -17.95
C SER A 322 -7.49 -13.74 -18.47
N MET A 323 -7.32 -12.55 -19.05
CA MET A 323 -6.02 -11.94 -19.29
C MET A 323 -5.69 -10.95 -18.17
N ILE A 324 -4.51 -11.08 -17.59
CA ILE A 324 -4.00 -10.17 -16.55
C ILE A 324 -2.75 -9.49 -17.10
N THR A 325 -2.76 -8.16 -17.17
CA THR A 325 -1.63 -7.36 -17.64
C THR A 325 -1.07 -6.52 -16.50
N GLU A 326 0.23 -6.66 -16.23
CA GLU A 326 0.94 -5.91 -15.19
C GLU A 326 1.88 -4.87 -15.81
N ASN A 327 1.46 -3.60 -15.81
CA ASN A 327 2.19 -2.48 -16.39
C ASN A 327 3.05 -1.71 -15.38
N ILE A 328 2.99 -2.05 -14.09
CA ILE A 328 3.67 -1.30 -13.02
C ILE A 328 4.92 -2.02 -12.52
N TYR A 329 4.83 -3.33 -12.27
CA TYR A 329 5.91 -4.10 -11.65
C TYR A 329 6.17 -5.44 -12.36
N GLU A 330 7.28 -5.52 -13.09
CA GLU A 330 7.63 -6.64 -13.97
C GLU A 330 7.72 -8.00 -13.25
N ALA A 331 8.15 -8.03 -11.99
CA ALA A 331 8.36 -9.26 -11.24
C ALA A 331 7.17 -9.61 -10.32
N ARG A 332 6.02 -8.95 -10.46
CA ARG A 332 4.84 -9.21 -9.62
C ARG A 332 4.13 -10.53 -9.93
N PHE A 333 4.48 -11.20 -11.03
CA PHE A 333 3.94 -12.51 -11.38
C PHE A 333 4.53 -13.70 -10.61
N ARG A 334 5.49 -13.53 -9.70
CA ARG A 334 5.97 -14.65 -8.85
C ARG A 334 4.83 -15.36 -8.11
N PHE A 335 3.76 -14.63 -7.78
CA PHE A 335 2.53 -15.18 -7.21
C PHE A 335 1.91 -16.32 -8.05
N ILE A 336 2.06 -16.29 -9.38
CA ILE A 336 1.52 -17.33 -10.27
C ILE A 336 2.17 -18.69 -10.03
N GLU A 337 3.47 -18.73 -9.70
CA GLU A 337 4.18 -19.98 -9.45
C GLU A 337 3.55 -20.72 -8.25
N GLU A 338 3.20 -19.99 -7.20
CA GLU A 338 2.51 -20.53 -6.02
C GLU A 338 1.06 -20.93 -6.33
N MET A 339 0.37 -20.18 -7.19
CA MET A 339 -0.97 -20.57 -7.66
C MET A 339 -0.97 -21.88 -8.46
N MET A 340 0.08 -22.15 -9.25
CA MET A 340 0.21 -23.43 -9.96
C MET A 340 0.40 -24.61 -9.00
N ARG A 341 1.06 -24.40 -7.84
CA ARG A 341 1.17 -25.42 -6.78
C ARG A 341 -0.19 -25.79 -6.20
N LEU A 342 -1.14 -24.84 -6.22
CA LEU A 342 -2.54 -25.06 -5.85
C LEU A 342 -3.40 -25.62 -7.01
N SER A 343 -2.77 -26.27 -8.00
CA SER A 343 -3.38 -26.79 -9.23
C SER A 343 -4.08 -25.77 -10.13
N GLY A 344 -3.76 -24.47 -9.99
CA GLY A 344 -4.23 -23.44 -10.91
C GLY A 344 -3.65 -23.59 -12.33
N ASP A 345 -4.41 -23.20 -13.35
CA ASP A 345 -3.97 -23.17 -14.76
C ASP A 345 -3.66 -21.73 -15.17
N ALA A 346 -2.37 -21.38 -15.16
CA ALA A 346 -1.91 -20.06 -15.53
C ALA A 346 -0.59 -20.12 -16.32
N ARG A 347 -0.41 -19.17 -17.25
CA ARG A 347 0.83 -19.02 -18.02
C ARG A 347 1.19 -17.56 -18.16
N THR A 348 2.46 -17.24 -17.96
CA THR A 348 3.01 -15.90 -18.12
C THR A 348 3.71 -15.75 -19.47
N ASP A 349 3.58 -14.57 -20.08
CA ASP A 349 4.31 -14.14 -21.26
C ASP A 349 4.60 -12.63 -21.16
N GLY A 350 5.84 -12.28 -20.85
CA GLY A 350 6.24 -10.90 -20.59
C GLY A 350 5.41 -10.27 -19.45
N HIS A 351 4.69 -9.19 -19.76
CA HIS A 351 3.83 -8.47 -18.83
C HIS A 351 2.39 -9.02 -18.77
N HIS A 352 2.13 -10.15 -19.42
CA HIS A 352 0.81 -10.77 -19.46
C HIS A 352 0.79 -12.11 -18.73
N ALA A 353 -0.37 -12.43 -18.16
CA ALA A 353 -0.69 -13.73 -17.65
C ALA A 353 -2.08 -14.16 -18.13
N VAL A 354 -2.15 -15.33 -18.76
CA VAL A 354 -3.41 -15.99 -19.09
C VAL A 354 -3.75 -16.92 -17.94
N VAL A 355 -4.90 -16.71 -17.30
CA VAL A 355 -5.39 -17.55 -16.20
C VAL A 355 -6.68 -18.21 -16.64
N ARG A 356 -6.71 -19.54 -16.61
CA ARG A 356 -7.89 -20.36 -16.93
C ARG A 356 -8.46 -20.86 -15.62
N GLY A 357 -9.72 -20.52 -15.37
CA GLY A 357 -10.33 -20.88 -14.11
C GLY A 357 -10.65 -22.37 -14.01
N VAL A 358 -10.28 -22.98 -12.89
CA VAL A 358 -10.50 -24.39 -12.58
C VAL A 358 -11.68 -24.56 -11.64
N GLU A 359 -12.34 -25.73 -11.66
CA GLU A 359 -13.52 -25.97 -10.81
C GLU A 359 -13.18 -25.92 -9.32
N LYS A 360 -11.99 -26.40 -8.95
CA LYS A 360 -11.50 -26.46 -7.58
C LYS A 360 -9.97 -26.44 -7.58
N LEU A 361 -9.39 -25.67 -6.66
CA LEU A 361 -7.96 -25.68 -6.40
C LEU A 361 -7.60 -26.87 -5.49
N SER A 362 -6.36 -27.35 -5.52
CA SER A 362 -5.85 -28.33 -4.55
C SER A 362 -5.04 -27.65 -3.47
N SER A 363 -5.11 -28.12 -2.23
CA SER A 363 -4.24 -27.59 -1.17
C SER A 363 -2.79 -28.04 -1.33
N ALA A 364 -1.83 -27.15 -1.06
CA ALA A 364 -0.41 -27.47 -1.00
C ALA A 364 0.33 -26.46 -0.10
N PRO A 365 1.57 -26.75 0.33
CA PRO A 365 2.43 -25.73 0.90
C PRO A 365 2.82 -24.68 -0.15
N VAL A 366 2.67 -23.41 0.21
CA VAL A 366 2.96 -22.23 -0.62
C VAL A 366 3.63 -21.12 0.18
N TRP A 367 4.35 -20.20 -0.48
CA TRP A 367 5.16 -19.16 0.17
C TRP A 367 4.74 -17.75 -0.22
N ALA A 368 4.51 -16.89 0.78
CA ALA A 368 4.23 -15.47 0.57
C ALA A 368 5.50 -14.73 0.13
N ALA A 369 5.60 -14.37 -1.15
CA ALA A 369 6.72 -13.55 -1.65
C ALA A 369 6.62 -12.06 -1.24
N ASP A 370 5.41 -11.58 -1.01
CA ASP A 370 5.12 -10.22 -0.55
C ASP A 370 3.77 -10.16 0.17
N ILE A 371 3.44 -8.98 0.70
CA ILE A 371 2.24 -8.70 1.49
C ILE A 371 0.95 -9.10 0.77
N ARG A 372 0.82 -8.71 -0.50
CA ARG A 372 -0.40 -8.88 -1.29
C ARG A 372 -0.47 -10.28 -1.87
N ALA A 373 0.65 -10.83 -2.31
CA ALA A 373 0.77 -12.23 -2.71
C ALA A 373 0.36 -13.18 -1.56
N GLY A 374 0.87 -12.97 -0.35
CA GLY A 374 0.52 -13.81 0.80
C GLY A 374 -0.97 -13.79 1.13
N ALA A 375 -1.58 -12.61 1.19
CA ALA A 375 -3.03 -12.51 1.41
C ALA A 375 -3.84 -13.12 0.25
N GLY A 376 -3.39 -12.98 -0.99
CA GLY A 376 -3.98 -13.64 -2.15
C GLY A 376 -3.94 -15.17 -2.06
N LEU A 377 -2.83 -15.74 -1.58
CA LEU A 377 -2.69 -17.19 -1.36
C LEU A 377 -3.63 -17.69 -0.28
N VAL A 378 -3.82 -16.92 0.80
CA VAL A 378 -4.82 -17.26 1.84
C VAL A 378 -6.22 -17.33 1.22
N LEU A 379 -6.63 -16.34 0.43
CA LEU A 379 -7.95 -16.37 -0.21
C LEU A 379 -8.09 -17.51 -1.22
N ALA A 380 -7.02 -17.83 -1.97
CA ALA A 380 -6.99 -19.00 -2.85
C ALA A 380 -7.13 -20.31 -2.06
N GLY A 381 -6.45 -20.43 -0.93
CA GLY A 381 -6.53 -21.57 -0.02
C GLY A 381 -7.95 -21.81 0.53
N LEU A 382 -8.72 -20.75 0.77
CA LEU A 382 -10.14 -20.87 1.15
C LEU A 382 -11.00 -21.53 0.06
N CYS A 383 -10.55 -21.48 -1.20
CA CYS A 383 -11.22 -22.10 -2.35
C CYS A 383 -10.65 -23.47 -2.73
N ALA A 384 -9.64 -23.96 -2.00
CA ALA A 384 -8.97 -25.22 -2.29
C ALA A 384 -9.65 -26.43 -1.64
N ASP A 385 -9.26 -27.64 -2.08
CA ASP A 385 -9.57 -28.90 -1.39
C ASP A 385 -8.48 -29.24 -0.38
N GLY A 386 -8.83 -29.31 0.91
CA GLY A 386 -7.90 -29.67 1.99
C GLY A 386 -7.39 -28.46 2.80
N VAL A 387 -6.15 -28.56 3.28
CA VAL A 387 -5.50 -27.55 4.13
C VAL A 387 -4.28 -27.01 3.41
N THR A 388 -4.30 -25.71 3.12
CA THR A 388 -3.21 -25.00 2.45
C THR A 388 -2.30 -24.37 3.49
N GLU A 389 -1.02 -24.73 3.50
CA GLU A 389 -0.02 -24.11 4.37
C GLU A 389 0.58 -22.88 3.68
N VAL A 390 0.24 -21.68 4.15
CA VAL A 390 0.81 -20.42 3.61
C VAL A 390 1.95 -19.96 4.50
N TRP A 391 3.19 -20.10 4.02
CA TRP A 391 4.42 -19.74 4.73
C TRP A 391 4.83 -18.27 4.53
N ASP A 392 5.78 -17.81 5.36
CA ASP A 392 6.32 -16.45 5.38
C ASP A 392 5.24 -15.38 5.68
N VAL A 393 4.33 -15.74 6.59
CA VAL A 393 3.15 -14.93 6.97
C VAL A 393 3.48 -13.57 7.59
N PHE A 394 4.72 -13.35 8.03
CA PHE A 394 5.18 -12.04 8.47
C PHE A 394 5.03 -10.98 7.35
N HIS A 395 5.06 -11.37 6.07
CA HIS A 395 4.75 -10.46 4.97
C HIS A 395 3.32 -9.93 5.06
N ILE A 396 2.35 -10.77 5.42
CA ILE A 396 0.93 -10.40 5.55
C ILE A 396 0.75 -9.44 6.74
N ASP A 397 1.42 -9.72 7.86
CA ASP A 397 1.38 -8.91 9.10
C ASP A 397 1.89 -7.47 8.91
N ARG A 398 2.63 -7.20 7.82
CA ARG A 398 3.07 -5.85 7.44
C ARG A 398 1.99 -5.01 6.76
N GLY A 399 0.80 -5.55 6.49
CA GLY A 399 -0.23 -4.82 5.75
C GLY A 399 -1.68 -5.22 6.02
N TYR A 400 -1.95 -6.24 6.83
CA TYR A 400 -3.30 -6.64 7.21
C TYR A 400 -3.42 -6.80 8.74
N PRO A 401 -4.14 -5.90 9.42
CA PRO A 401 -4.39 -6.01 10.85
C PRO A 401 -5.44 -7.10 11.13
N HIS A 402 -5.18 -7.94 12.13
CA HIS A 402 -6.10 -8.99 12.59
C HIS A 402 -6.67 -9.86 11.45
N PHE A 403 -5.84 -10.20 10.47
CA PHE A 403 -6.30 -10.82 9.21
C PHE A 403 -6.97 -12.17 9.45
N VAL A 404 -6.33 -13.04 10.23
CA VAL A 404 -6.81 -14.38 10.56
C VAL A 404 -8.06 -14.30 11.44
N GLU A 405 -8.07 -13.42 12.43
CA GLU A 405 -9.19 -13.21 13.34
C GLU A 405 -10.43 -12.72 12.59
N ASN A 406 -10.27 -11.79 11.66
CA ASN A 406 -11.34 -11.32 10.80
C ASN A 406 -11.88 -12.44 9.90
N LEU A 407 -11.00 -13.20 9.24
CA LEU A 407 -11.43 -14.32 8.40
C LEU A 407 -12.18 -15.39 9.19
N ASN A 408 -11.69 -15.76 10.38
CA ASN A 408 -12.36 -16.73 11.25
C ASN A 408 -13.72 -16.22 11.73
N ARG A 409 -13.84 -14.92 12.07
CA ARG A 409 -15.12 -14.29 12.43
C ARG A 409 -16.13 -14.33 11.28
N LEU A 410 -15.66 -14.27 10.04
CA LEU A 410 -16.48 -14.36 8.83
C LEU A 410 -16.81 -15.80 8.39
N GLY A 411 -16.35 -16.81 9.13
CA GLY A 411 -16.69 -18.22 8.87
C GLY A 411 -15.59 -19.04 8.18
N ALA A 412 -14.38 -18.49 8.01
CA ALA A 412 -13.22 -19.32 7.66
C ALA A 412 -12.73 -20.15 8.86
N ARG A 413 -11.85 -21.11 8.58
CA ARG A 413 -11.02 -21.75 9.60
C ARG A 413 -9.56 -21.64 9.20
N ILE A 414 -8.84 -20.80 9.94
CA ILE A 414 -7.42 -20.51 9.74
C ILE A 414 -6.70 -20.53 11.08
N GLU A 415 -5.60 -21.26 11.15
CA GLU A 415 -4.77 -21.39 12.35
C GLU A 415 -3.34 -20.90 12.05
N ARG A 416 -2.73 -20.11 12.93
CA ARG A 416 -1.31 -19.75 12.82
C ARG A 416 -0.48 -20.80 13.55
N VAL A 417 0.46 -21.42 12.83
CA VAL A 417 1.26 -22.54 13.33
C VAL A 417 2.75 -22.22 13.20
N ALA A 418 3.53 -22.58 14.23
CA ALA A 418 4.99 -22.50 14.19
C ALA A 418 5.58 -23.84 13.76
N GLY A 419 6.54 -23.82 12.84
CA GLY A 419 7.17 -25.02 12.32
C GLY A 419 8.47 -24.76 11.55
N GLU A 420 9.04 -25.82 10.98
CA GLU A 420 10.14 -25.75 10.03
C GLU A 420 9.64 -26.16 8.64
N PRO A 421 9.92 -25.37 7.59
CA PRO A 421 9.45 -25.69 6.25
C PRO A 421 10.21 -26.88 5.67
N GLU A 422 9.52 -27.95 5.30
CA GLU A 422 10.06 -28.98 4.40
C GLU A 422 9.94 -28.48 2.95
N ARG A 423 10.94 -27.73 2.49
CA ARG A 423 10.98 -27.27 1.10
C ARG A 423 11.46 -28.42 0.22
N ALA A 424 10.52 -29.16 -0.37
CA ALA A 424 10.79 -30.17 -1.40
C ALA A 424 11.12 -29.52 -2.76
#